data_AF-A0A3S2VP19-F1
#
_entry.id   AF-A0A3S2VP19-F1
#
_cell.length_a   1.000
_cell.length_b   1.000
_cell.length_c   1.000
_cell.angle_alpha   90.00
_cell.angle_beta   90.00
_cell.angle_gamma   90.00
#
_symmetry.space_group_name_H-M   'P 1'
#
loop_
_entity.id
_entity.type
_entity.pdbx_description
1 polymer ?
#
loop_
_entity_poly.entity_id
_entity_poly.type
_entity_poly.pdbx_seq_one_letter_code
_entity_poly.pdbx_strand_id
1 'polypeptide(L)'
;MKWSASTQPAIEWLNRLPQQRLNFWLTGFCIVLLCWLLAKLSWLLLPVPHAQPITAVVAVTGQTAPDLKALLDASLFGKASAQAEAAPIAVPTTAPKTTLNVKLTGVVAISGQPDKGSAVIESQGSEQTYGVDEKIEGTSASLSQVFEDRVLLKVSSRFETLMLDGLEFQQMAADNGSLQEVDYRPQPEPMMEGPQPPVEQLADVRQEMMSEPMKFFDYIRASPQYRNGQLYGYRVMPGKDPALFERMGLKANDVAVEINGTPLNDMQQAMMVMNELREATQASIKVERDGQTRDIVFSLSQ
;
A
#
# COMPACT_ATOMS: atom_id res chain seq x y z
N MET A 1 68.75 61.60 -3.57
CA MET A 1 68.09 60.33 -3.20
C MET A 1 68.22 59.36 -4.37
N LYS A 2 69.11 58.37 -4.26
CA LYS A 2 69.40 57.38 -5.30
C LYS A 2 68.66 56.08 -4.97
N TRP A 3 67.54 55.82 -5.63
CA TRP A 3 66.69 54.62 -5.42
C TRP A 3 66.94 53.51 -6.46
N SER A 4 68.12 53.46 -7.10
CA SER A 4 68.41 52.48 -8.17
C SER A 4 69.31 51.31 -7.76
N ALA A 5 69.58 51.11 -6.46
CA ALA A 5 70.57 50.14 -6.01
C ALA A 5 70.00 48.79 -5.51
N SER A 6 68.67 48.62 -5.41
CA SER A 6 68.07 47.39 -4.83
C SER A 6 67.51 46.38 -5.84
N THR A 7 67.48 46.69 -7.15
CA THR A 7 66.93 45.78 -8.18
C THR A 7 67.97 44.96 -8.94
N GLN A 8 69.26 45.27 -8.80
CA GLN A 8 70.32 44.55 -9.51
C GLN A 8 70.47 43.06 -9.11
N PRO A 9 70.36 42.63 -7.83
CA PRO A 9 70.54 41.21 -7.51
C PRO A 9 69.38 40.33 -8.01
N ALA A 10 68.18 40.89 -8.18
CA ALA A 10 67.03 40.17 -8.72
C ALA A 10 67.16 39.90 -10.23
N ILE A 11 67.80 40.81 -10.97
CA ILE A 11 68.04 40.69 -12.40
C ILE A 11 69.19 39.70 -12.69
N GLU A 12 70.21 39.65 -11.84
CA GLU A 12 71.31 38.68 -11.96
C GLU A 12 70.88 37.23 -11.67
N TRP A 13 69.95 37.01 -10.73
CA TRP A 13 69.39 35.68 -10.47
C TRP A 13 68.58 35.14 -11.65
N LEU A 14 67.87 36.03 -12.37
CA LEU A 14 67.06 35.68 -13.53
C LEU A 14 67.91 35.24 -14.75
N ASN A 15 69.15 35.71 -14.86
CA ASN A 15 70.10 35.29 -15.90
C ASN A 15 70.84 33.97 -15.61
N ARG A 16 70.76 33.44 -14.37
CA ARG A 16 71.36 32.14 -14.00
C ARG A 16 70.44 30.95 -14.21
N LEU A 17 69.14 31.18 -14.44
CA LEU A 17 68.22 30.14 -14.85
C LEU A 17 68.56 29.73 -16.30
N PRO A 18 68.59 28.43 -16.64
CA PRO A 18 68.82 28.01 -18.02
C PRO A 18 67.64 28.47 -18.89
N GLN A 19 67.73 29.69 -19.42
CA GLN A 19 66.67 30.37 -20.18
C GLN A 19 66.17 29.51 -21.34
N GLN A 20 67.05 28.71 -21.93
CA GLN A 20 66.68 27.76 -22.98
C GLN A 20 65.71 26.67 -22.48
N ARG A 21 65.95 26.09 -21.30
CA ARG A 21 65.07 25.06 -20.73
C ARG A 21 63.76 25.67 -20.26
N LEU A 22 63.79 26.84 -19.64
CA LEU A 22 62.58 27.52 -19.20
C LEU A 22 61.72 27.96 -20.39
N ASN A 23 62.32 28.51 -21.45
CA ASN A 23 61.59 28.83 -22.67
C ASN A 23 61.01 27.59 -23.34
N PHE A 24 61.73 26.45 -23.35
CA PHE A 24 61.21 25.20 -23.91
C PHE A 24 59.97 24.69 -23.16
N TRP A 25 59.98 24.75 -21.82
CA TRP A 25 58.81 24.40 -21.00
C TRP A 25 57.68 25.41 -21.18
N LEU A 26 57.99 26.70 -21.25
CA LEU A 26 57.00 27.75 -21.45
C LEU A 26 56.34 27.67 -22.83
N THR A 27 57.12 27.44 -23.89
CA THR A 27 56.58 27.24 -25.24
C THR A 27 55.76 25.95 -25.32
N GLY A 28 56.23 24.86 -24.72
CA GLY A 28 55.47 23.61 -24.60
C GLY A 28 54.13 23.82 -23.89
N PHE A 29 54.13 24.54 -22.77
CA PHE A 29 52.91 24.91 -22.05
C PHE A 29 51.97 25.77 -22.90
N CYS A 30 52.48 26.81 -23.57
CA CYS A 30 51.70 27.65 -24.48
C CYS A 30 51.10 26.85 -25.65
N ILE A 31 51.82 25.89 -26.22
CA ILE A 31 51.33 25.02 -27.30
C ILE A 31 50.20 24.12 -26.78
N VAL A 32 50.36 23.51 -25.60
CA VAL A 32 49.30 22.68 -24.99
C VAL A 32 48.04 23.51 -24.72
N LEU A 33 48.21 24.73 -24.20
CA LEU A 33 47.11 25.65 -23.94
C LEU A 33 46.40 26.06 -25.24
N LEU A 34 47.17 26.34 -26.31
CA LEU A 34 46.64 26.64 -27.63
C LEU A 34 45.82 25.47 -28.20
N CYS A 35 46.36 24.24 -28.14
CA CYS A 35 45.65 23.04 -28.59
C CYS A 35 44.35 22.81 -27.81
N TRP A 36 44.36 23.04 -26.50
CA TRP A 36 43.18 22.91 -25.65
C TRP A 36 42.09 23.95 -25.99
N LEU A 37 42.49 25.21 -26.24
CA LEU A 37 41.60 26.27 -26.71
C LEU A 37 40.99 25.95 -28.09
N LEU A 38 41.80 25.44 -29.02
CA LEU A 38 41.33 25.03 -30.34
C LEU A 38 40.35 23.85 -30.27
N ALA A 39 40.57 22.89 -29.38
CA ALA A 39 39.64 21.78 -29.16
C ALA A 39 38.29 22.28 -28.62
N LYS A 40 38.31 23.17 -27.62
CA LYS A 40 37.11 23.84 -27.09
C LYS A 40 36.36 24.61 -28.17
N LEU A 41 37.08 25.36 -29.01
CA LEU A 41 36.47 26.13 -30.09
C LEU A 41 35.86 25.20 -31.15
N SER A 42 36.54 24.12 -31.51
CA SER A 42 36.03 23.10 -32.44
C SER A 42 34.71 22.50 -31.96
N TRP A 43 34.61 22.18 -30.66
CA TRP A 43 33.36 21.68 -30.06
C TRP A 43 32.23 22.72 -30.01
N LEU A 44 32.54 24.02 -30.07
CA LEU A 44 31.54 25.08 -30.14
C LEU A 44 31.01 25.28 -31.56
N LEU A 45 31.83 25.04 -32.59
CA LEU A 45 31.43 25.14 -33.99
C LEU A 45 30.57 23.95 -34.45
N LEU A 46 30.60 22.82 -33.74
CA LEU A 46 29.71 21.70 -34.02
C LEU A 46 28.32 21.99 -33.44
N PRO A 47 27.29 22.23 -34.27
CA PRO A 47 25.94 22.41 -33.77
C PRO A 47 25.48 21.09 -33.14
N VAL A 48 25.29 21.07 -31.82
CA VAL A 48 24.55 19.98 -31.17
C VAL A 48 23.09 20.06 -31.64
N PRO A 49 22.50 18.96 -32.14
CA PRO A 49 21.10 18.95 -32.54
C PRO A 49 20.26 19.15 -31.28
N HIS A 50 19.71 20.35 -31.13
CA HIS A 50 18.69 20.61 -30.11
C HIS A 50 17.40 19.98 -30.64
N ALA A 51 16.94 18.92 -29.99
CA ALA A 51 15.63 18.35 -30.29
C ALA A 51 14.60 19.44 -30.03
N GLN A 52 13.97 19.94 -31.10
CA GLN A 52 12.84 20.86 -30.96
C GLN A 52 11.72 20.10 -30.25
N PRO A 53 11.05 20.70 -29.25
CA PRO A 53 9.84 20.10 -28.71
C PRO A 53 8.85 19.93 -29.86
N ILE A 54 8.40 18.70 -30.08
CA ILE A 54 7.36 18.39 -31.06
C ILE A 54 6.11 19.10 -30.59
N THR A 55 5.87 20.29 -31.13
CA THR A 55 4.60 20.99 -30.95
C THR A 55 3.70 20.41 -32.02
N ALA A 56 2.87 19.43 -31.64
CA ALA A 56 1.87 18.88 -32.54
C ALA A 56 0.86 19.98 -32.85
N VAL A 57 1.08 20.71 -33.96
CA VAL A 57 0.06 21.57 -34.51
C VAL A 57 -0.92 20.64 -35.20
N VAL A 58 -1.93 20.18 -34.46
CA VAL A 58 -3.08 19.51 -35.06
C VAL A 58 -3.80 20.58 -35.88
N ALA A 59 -3.49 20.64 -37.17
CA ALA A 59 -4.32 21.33 -38.13
C ALA A 59 -5.64 20.55 -38.20
N VAL A 60 -6.58 20.89 -37.32
CA VAL A 60 -7.97 20.47 -37.46
C VAL A 60 -8.52 21.26 -38.66
N THR A 61 -8.17 20.80 -39.86
CA THR A 61 -9.03 21.04 -41.01
C THR A 61 -10.38 20.49 -40.61
N GLY A 62 -11.43 21.31 -40.68
CA GLY A 62 -12.79 20.95 -40.31
C GLY A 62 -13.29 19.80 -41.18
N GLN A 63 -12.85 18.59 -40.85
CA GLN A 63 -13.44 17.35 -41.28
C GLN A 63 -14.54 17.09 -40.28
N THR A 64 -15.77 17.11 -40.78
CA THR A 64 -16.93 16.49 -40.13
C THR A 64 -16.46 15.20 -39.46
N ALA A 65 -16.73 15.08 -38.15
CA ALA A 65 -16.37 13.90 -37.39
C ALA A 65 -16.76 12.65 -38.20
N PRO A 66 -15.83 11.70 -38.42
CA PRO A 66 -16.13 10.50 -39.19
C PRO A 66 -17.34 9.82 -38.55
N ASP A 67 -18.29 9.38 -39.36
CA ASP A 67 -19.51 8.75 -38.87
C ASP A 67 -19.13 7.44 -38.16
N LEU A 68 -19.04 7.50 -36.83
CA LEU A 68 -18.68 6.37 -35.98
C LEU A 68 -19.66 5.21 -36.19
N LYS A 69 -20.90 5.49 -36.59
CA LYS A 69 -21.92 4.47 -36.81
C LYS A 69 -21.57 3.61 -38.04
N ALA A 70 -21.13 4.24 -39.13
CA ALA A 70 -20.67 3.53 -40.32
C ALA A 70 -19.44 2.65 -40.04
N LEU A 71 -18.53 3.13 -39.17
CA LEU A 71 -17.35 2.39 -38.73
C LEU A 71 -17.68 1.21 -37.81
N LEU A 72 -18.63 1.37 -36.87
CA LEU A 72 -19.11 0.29 -36.01
C LEU A 72 -19.85 -0.79 -36.83
N ASP A 73 -20.72 -0.37 -37.76
CA ASP A 73 -21.49 -1.29 -38.60
C ASP A 73 -20.59 -2.11 -39.53
N ALA A 74 -19.47 -1.54 -39.98
CA ALA A 74 -18.49 -2.25 -40.80
C ALA A 74 -17.86 -3.46 -40.11
N SER A 75 -18.01 -3.60 -38.78
CA SER A 75 -17.62 -4.79 -38.01
C SER A 75 -16.21 -5.30 -38.39
N LEU A 76 -15.25 -4.37 -38.51
CA LEU A 76 -13.93 -4.60 -39.11
C LEU A 76 -13.08 -5.67 -38.42
N PHE A 77 -13.48 -6.06 -37.21
CA PHE A 77 -12.83 -7.09 -36.39
C PHE A 77 -13.70 -8.33 -36.19
N GLY A 78 -14.78 -8.45 -36.97
CA GLY A 78 -15.81 -9.46 -36.81
C GLY A 78 -16.86 -9.07 -35.75
N LYS A 79 -18.06 -9.63 -35.89
CA LYS A 79 -19.06 -9.59 -34.83
C LYS A 79 -18.74 -10.74 -33.88
N ALA A 80 -18.55 -10.45 -32.60
CA ALA A 80 -18.49 -11.50 -31.59
C ALA A 80 -19.78 -12.32 -31.71
N SER A 81 -19.67 -13.54 -32.23
CA SER A 81 -20.80 -14.46 -32.23
C SER A 81 -21.11 -14.68 -30.76
N ALA A 82 -22.31 -14.27 -30.33
CA ALA A 82 -22.87 -14.71 -29.07
C ALA A 82 -23.11 -16.21 -29.21
N GLN A 83 -22.04 -16.99 -29.01
CA GLN A 83 -22.17 -18.38 -28.63
C GLN A 83 -23.12 -18.36 -27.44
N ALA A 84 -24.25 -19.05 -27.54
CA ALA A 84 -25.17 -19.17 -26.43
C ALA A 84 -24.37 -19.67 -25.24
N GLU A 85 -24.13 -18.75 -24.30
CA GLU A 85 -23.47 -19.02 -23.05
C GLU A 85 -24.29 -20.12 -22.41
N ALA A 86 -23.70 -21.32 -22.32
CA ALA A 86 -24.27 -22.35 -21.48
C ALA A 86 -24.50 -21.69 -20.12
N ALA A 87 -25.73 -21.81 -19.60
CA ALA A 87 -26.17 -21.13 -18.40
C ALA A 87 -25.02 -21.08 -17.38
N PRO A 88 -24.64 -19.88 -16.91
CA PRO A 88 -23.44 -19.71 -16.10
C PRO A 88 -23.53 -20.69 -14.95
N ILE A 89 -22.62 -21.67 -14.94
CA ILE A 89 -22.35 -22.44 -13.74
C ILE A 89 -21.95 -21.36 -12.75
N ALA A 90 -22.81 -21.09 -11.76
CA ALA A 90 -22.56 -20.07 -10.76
C ALA A 90 -21.20 -20.36 -10.14
N VAL A 91 -20.17 -19.62 -10.58
CA VAL A 91 -18.86 -19.66 -9.96
C VAL A 91 -19.09 -19.04 -8.59
N PRO A 92 -18.96 -19.81 -7.51
CA PRO A 92 -19.21 -19.26 -6.20
C PRO A 92 -18.22 -18.11 -5.97
N THR A 93 -18.74 -16.94 -5.62
CA THR A 93 -17.97 -15.74 -5.26
C THR A 93 -17.01 -16.00 -4.09
N THR A 94 -17.17 -17.13 -3.40
CA THR A 94 -16.34 -17.56 -2.28
C THR A 94 -15.86 -19.00 -2.52
N ALA A 95 -14.55 -19.15 -2.63
CA ALA A 95 -13.87 -20.43 -2.76
C ALA A 95 -12.94 -20.65 -1.56
N PRO A 96 -12.74 -21.90 -1.09
CA PRO A 96 -11.80 -22.19 -0.01
C PRO A 96 -10.37 -21.78 -0.38
N LYS A 97 -9.52 -21.47 0.62
CA LYS A 97 -8.11 -21.11 0.41
C LYS A 97 -7.38 -22.20 -0.38
N THR A 98 -6.54 -21.79 -1.32
CA THR A 98 -5.76 -22.73 -2.12
C THR A 98 -4.76 -23.51 -1.29
N THR A 99 -4.58 -24.78 -1.66
CA THR A 99 -3.57 -25.67 -1.07
C THR A 99 -2.29 -25.74 -1.89
N LEU A 100 -2.27 -25.07 -3.05
CA LEU A 100 -1.12 -25.03 -3.93
C LEU A 100 0.01 -24.20 -3.33
N ASN A 101 1.25 -24.64 -3.53
CA ASN A 101 2.44 -23.92 -3.10
C ASN A 101 2.81 -22.84 -4.13
N VAL A 102 1.94 -21.85 -4.27
CA VAL A 102 2.09 -20.69 -5.14
C VAL A 102 1.81 -19.42 -4.35
N LYS A 103 2.40 -18.31 -4.79
CA LYS A 103 2.31 -17.02 -4.13
C LYS A 103 1.86 -15.96 -5.13
N LEU A 104 0.87 -15.15 -4.76
CA LEU A 104 0.38 -14.05 -5.61
C LEU A 104 1.15 -12.78 -5.25
N THR A 105 2.00 -12.30 -6.15
CA THR A 105 2.84 -11.12 -5.91
C THR A 105 2.18 -9.83 -6.42
N GLY A 106 1.28 -9.93 -7.40
CA GLY A 106 0.60 -8.77 -7.96
C GLY A 106 -0.71 -9.09 -8.66
N VAL A 107 -1.62 -8.11 -8.71
CA VAL A 107 -2.89 -8.19 -9.42
C VAL A 107 -3.18 -6.90 -10.18
N VAL A 108 -3.79 -7.04 -11.34
CA VAL A 108 -4.36 -5.95 -12.13
C VAL A 108 -5.82 -6.32 -12.36
N ALA A 109 -6.68 -5.88 -11.44
CA ALA A 109 -8.12 -6.10 -11.52
C ALA A 109 -8.82 -4.94 -12.24
N ILE A 110 -9.90 -5.26 -12.96
CA ILE A 110 -10.81 -4.26 -13.54
C ILE A 110 -12.10 -4.30 -12.73
N SER A 111 -12.44 -3.20 -12.07
CA SER A 111 -13.63 -3.13 -11.20
C SER A 111 -14.90 -3.54 -11.97
N GLY A 112 -15.63 -4.51 -11.41
CA GLY A 112 -16.85 -5.06 -12.02
C GLY A 112 -16.63 -6.05 -13.17
N GLN A 113 -15.39 -6.36 -13.55
CA GLN A 113 -15.05 -7.33 -14.60
C GLN A 113 -13.90 -8.25 -14.15
N PRO A 114 -14.18 -9.20 -13.24
CA PRO A 114 -13.16 -10.11 -12.70
C PRO A 114 -12.57 -11.06 -13.76
N ASP A 115 -13.28 -11.26 -14.88
CA ASP A 115 -12.88 -12.14 -15.98
C ASP A 115 -11.93 -11.47 -16.99
N LYS A 116 -11.50 -10.22 -16.74
CA LYS A 116 -10.61 -9.46 -17.63
C LYS A 116 -9.33 -8.95 -16.96
N GLY A 117 -9.04 -9.39 -15.75
CA GLY A 117 -7.83 -9.00 -15.03
C GLY A 117 -6.61 -9.85 -15.38
N SER A 118 -5.47 -9.50 -14.78
CA SER A 118 -4.22 -10.27 -14.87
C SER A 118 -3.56 -10.38 -13.50
N ALA A 119 -2.82 -11.46 -13.29
CA ALA A 119 -2.19 -11.77 -12.02
C ALA A 119 -0.73 -12.15 -12.21
N VAL A 120 0.12 -11.73 -11.27
CA VAL A 120 1.54 -12.09 -11.20
C VAL A 120 1.69 -13.14 -10.12
N ILE A 121 2.01 -14.37 -10.52
CA ILE A 121 2.04 -15.54 -9.64
C ILE A 121 3.44 -16.13 -9.65
N GLU A 122 4.02 -16.26 -8.45
CA GLU A 122 5.24 -17.01 -8.21
C GLU A 122 4.89 -18.49 -7.97
N SER A 123 5.51 -19.34 -8.79
CA SER A 123 5.43 -20.80 -8.70
C SER A 123 6.84 -21.35 -8.72
N GLN A 124 7.22 -22.10 -7.67
CA GLN A 124 8.53 -22.75 -7.55
C GLN A 124 9.74 -21.80 -7.72
N GLY A 125 9.59 -20.54 -7.30
CA GLY A 125 10.63 -19.51 -7.38
C GLY A 125 10.75 -18.82 -8.75
N SER A 126 9.82 -19.07 -9.67
CA SER A 126 9.67 -18.29 -10.91
C SER A 126 8.38 -17.48 -10.86
N GLU A 127 8.49 -16.18 -11.09
CA GLU A 127 7.36 -15.26 -11.16
C GLU A 127 6.98 -15.00 -12.62
N GLN A 128 5.70 -15.22 -12.95
CA GLN A 128 5.15 -15.03 -14.29
C GLN A 128 3.80 -14.32 -14.24
N THR A 129 3.43 -13.66 -15.34
CA THR A 129 2.13 -12.99 -15.49
C THR A 129 1.16 -13.92 -16.22
N TYR A 130 -0.04 -14.06 -15.67
CA TYR A 130 -1.10 -14.91 -16.20
C TYR A 130 -2.38 -14.09 -16.45
N GLY A 131 -3.01 -14.34 -17.60
CA GLY A 131 -4.36 -13.86 -17.92
C GLY A 131 -5.45 -14.83 -17.45
N VAL A 132 -6.70 -14.36 -17.42
CA VAL A 132 -7.86 -15.23 -17.15
C VAL A 132 -7.90 -16.38 -18.17
N ASP A 133 -8.25 -17.57 -17.68
CA ASP A 133 -8.23 -18.87 -18.35
C ASP A 133 -6.83 -19.43 -18.70
N GLU A 134 -5.75 -18.73 -18.34
CA GLU A 134 -4.39 -19.21 -18.54
C GLU A 134 -3.98 -20.23 -17.47
N LYS A 135 -3.16 -21.22 -17.87
CA LYS A 135 -2.67 -22.27 -16.97
C LYS A 135 -1.40 -21.81 -16.26
N ILE A 136 -1.36 -21.99 -14.95
CA ILE A 136 -0.19 -21.65 -14.12
C ILE A 136 0.89 -22.70 -14.29
N GLU A 137 2.09 -22.28 -14.69
CA GLU A 137 3.22 -23.17 -14.90
C GLU A 137 3.62 -23.91 -13.61
N GLY A 138 3.96 -25.19 -13.76
CA GLY A 138 4.30 -26.04 -12.61
C GLY A 138 3.12 -26.49 -11.75
N THR A 139 1.87 -26.16 -12.13
CA THR A 139 0.66 -26.61 -11.42
C THR A 139 -0.42 -27.15 -12.38
N SER A 140 -1.48 -27.75 -11.82
CA SER A 140 -2.69 -28.15 -12.54
C SER A 140 -3.80 -27.08 -12.51
N ALA A 141 -3.50 -25.89 -12.01
CA ALA A 141 -4.45 -24.81 -11.86
C ALA A 141 -4.47 -23.89 -13.08
N SER A 142 -5.65 -23.36 -13.40
CA SER A 142 -5.81 -22.22 -14.30
C SER A 142 -6.36 -21.01 -13.54
N LEU A 143 -5.98 -19.81 -13.97
CA LEU A 143 -6.54 -18.58 -13.44
C LEU A 143 -7.98 -18.43 -13.92
N SER A 144 -8.95 -18.29 -13.01
CA SER A 144 -10.36 -18.15 -13.38
C SER A 144 -10.86 -16.72 -13.27
N GLN A 145 -10.54 -16.03 -12.18
CA GLN A 145 -11.00 -14.67 -11.93
C GLN A 145 -9.97 -13.90 -11.13
N VAL A 146 -9.88 -12.59 -11.38
CA VAL A 146 -8.94 -11.67 -10.74
C VAL A 146 -9.72 -10.59 -9.99
N PHE A 147 -9.47 -10.51 -8.69
CA PHE A 147 -10.02 -9.49 -7.79
C PHE A 147 -8.89 -8.61 -7.25
N GLU A 148 -9.26 -7.53 -6.56
CA GLU A 148 -8.31 -6.54 -6.05
C GLU A 148 -7.40 -7.10 -4.94
N ASP A 149 -7.89 -8.07 -4.17
CA ASP A 149 -7.21 -8.67 -3.02
C ASP A 149 -6.82 -10.15 -3.21
N ARG A 150 -7.34 -10.80 -4.25
CA ARG A 150 -7.22 -12.24 -4.46
C ARG A 150 -7.43 -12.64 -5.92
N VAL A 151 -7.05 -13.87 -6.24
CA VAL A 151 -7.45 -14.55 -7.47
C VAL A 151 -8.17 -15.85 -7.16
N LEU A 152 -9.14 -16.19 -7.99
CA LEU A 152 -9.76 -17.52 -7.99
C LEU A 152 -9.06 -18.39 -9.01
N LEU A 153 -8.54 -19.51 -8.53
CA LEU A 153 -7.90 -20.55 -9.31
C LEU A 153 -8.87 -21.70 -9.54
N LYS A 154 -8.90 -22.24 -10.74
CA LYS A 154 -9.62 -23.47 -11.06
C LYS A 154 -8.64 -24.63 -11.03
N VAL A 155 -8.75 -25.46 -10.00
CA VAL A 155 -7.93 -26.68 -9.83
C VAL A 155 -8.81 -27.86 -10.21
N SER A 156 -8.58 -28.42 -11.41
CA SER A 156 -9.43 -29.45 -12.01
C SER A 156 -10.89 -29.00 -12.18
N SER A 157 -11.77 -29.31 -11.22
CA SER A 157 -13.21 -28.97 -11.24
C SER A 157 -13.64 -28.13 -10.03
N ARG A 158 -12.70 -27.71 -9.18
CA ARG A 158 -12.98 -26.90 -7.99
C ARG A 158 -12.32 -25.53 -8.09
N PHE A 159 -12.97 -24.53 -7.52
CA PHE A 159 -12.38 -23.21 -7.36
C PHE A 159 -11.66 -23.12 -6.02
N GLU A 160 -10.51 -22.46 -6.00
CA GLU A 160 -9.69 -22.18 -4.83
C GLU A 160 -9.26 -20.72 -4.83
N THR A 161 -9.15 -20.11 -3.66
CA THR A 161 -8.76 -18.70 -3.51
C THR A 161 -7.27 -18.59 -3.19
N LEU A 162 -6.52 -17.82 -3.98
CA LEU A 162 -5.17 -17.39 -3.68
C LEU A 162 -5.18 -15.89 -3.35
N MET A 163 -4.83 -15.54 -2.11
CA MET A 163 -4.76 -14.15 -1.66
C MET A 163 -3.48 -13.47 -2.13
N LEU A 164 -3.53 -12.16 -2.33
CA LEU A 164 -2.35 -11.34 -2.59
C LEU A 164 -1.41 -11.43 -1.38
N ASP A 165 -0.11 -11.52 -1.64
CA ASP A 165 0.88 -11.57 -0.57
C ASP A 165 0.74 -10.36 0.37
N GLY A 166 0.77 -10.63 1.67
CA GLY A 166 0.50 -9.62 2.70
C GLY A 166 -0.97 -9.41 3.05
N LEU A 167 -1.93 -10.07 2.38
CA LEU A 167 -3.35 -10.07 2.76
C LEU A 167 -3.76 -11.43 3.35
N GLU A 168 -4.31 -11.44 4.57
CA GLU A 168 -4.78 -12.67 5.20
C GLU A 168 -6.13 -13.13 4.63
N PHE A 169 -6.26 -14.44 4.40
CA PHE A 169 -7.52 -15.05 3.96
C PHE A 169 -8.55 -15.01 5.10
N GLN A 170 -9.41 -13.99 5.11
CA GLN A 170 -10.63 -14.01 5.91
C GLN A 170 -11.71 -14.76 5.14
N GLN A 171 -11.97 -16.00 5.57
CA GLN A 171 -13.10 -16.78 5.11
C GLN A 171 -14.36 -16.06 5.60
N MET A 172 -15.00 -15.26 4.74
CA MET A 172 -16.36 -14.80 5.03
C MET A 172 -17.20 -16.07 5.14
N ALA A 173 -17.60 -16.40 6.36
CA ALA A 173 -18.44 -17.53 6.67
C ALA A 173 -19.75 -17.37 5.90
N ALA A 174 -19.83 -18.01 4.75
CA ALA A 174 -21.09 -18.37 4.13
C ALA A 174 -21.70 -19.50 4.99
N ASP A 175 -22.12 -19.17 6.21
CA ASP A 175 -22.98 -20.04 7.00
C ASP A 175 -24.42 -19.57 6.78
N ASN A 176 -24.96 -19.96 5.63
CA ASN A 176 -26.41 -20.09 5.44
C ASN A 176 -26.85 -21.33 6.22
N GLY A 177 -26.92 -21.21 7.54
CA GLY A 177 -27.37 -22.23 8.47
C GLY A 177 -28.69 -21.78 9.11
N SER A 178 -29.79 -22.33 8.60
CA SER A 178 -31.15 -22.38 9.16
C SER A 178 -31.40 -21.70 10.52
N LEU A 179 -32.30 -20.71 10.52
CA LEU A 179 -33.00 -20.21 11.70
C LEU A 179 -33.58 -21.39 12.50
N GLN A 180 -33.01 -21.66 13.67
CA GLN A 180 -33.62 -22.51 14.67
C GLN A 180 -34.06 -21.62 15.83
N GLU A 181 -35.38 -21.41 15.86
CA GLU A 181 -36.12 -20.68 16.88
C GLU A 181 -35.95 -21.40 18.22
N VAL A 182 -35.14 -20.83 19.11
CA VAL A 182 -35.01 -21.30 20.48
C VAL A 182 -36.02 -20.53 21.34
N ASP A 183 -37.07 -21.23 21.74
CA ASP A 183 -38.10 -20.79 22.69
C ASP A 183 -37.44 -20.41 24.03
N TYR A 184 -37.42 -19.12 24.36
CA TYR A 184 -36.95 -18.62 25.65
C TYR A 184 -38.16 -18.20 26.49
N ARG A 185 -38.50 -19.01 27.49
CA ARG A 185 -39.39 -18.60 28.59
C ARG A 185 -38.61 -17.73 29.58
N PRO A 186 -38.96 -16.44 29.75
CA PRO A 186 -38.31 -15.62 30.76
C PRO A 186 -38.76 -16.04 32.17
N GLN A 187 -37.81 -16.37 33.03
CA GLN A 187 -38.00 -16.47 34.47
C GLN A 187 -37.77 -15.07 35.08
N PRO A 188 -38.62 -14.58 36.00
CA PRO A 188 -38.50 -13.21 36.49
C PRO A 188 -37.40 -13.11 37.56
N GLU A 189 -36.36 -12.34 37.27
CA GLU A 189 -35.46 -11.81 38.30
C GLU A 189 -35.98 -10.48 38.84
N PRO A 190 -35.76 -10.18 40.14
CA PRO A 190 -36.40 -9.06 40.83
C PRO A 190 -35.87 -7.70 40.35
N MET A 191 -36.80 -6.80 40.03
CA MET A 191 -36.52 -5.40 39.73
C MET A 191 -35.96 -4.70 40.97
N MET A 192 -34.74 -4.16 40.86
CA MET A 192 -34.29 -3.08 41.72
C MET A 192 -34.42 -1.76 40.97
N GLU A 193 -35.22 -0.88 41.54
CA GLU A 193 -35.52 0.47 41.07
C GLU A 193 -34.29 1.36 41.22
N GLY A 194 -33.83 1.94 40.10
CA GLY A 194 -32.76 2.95 40.06
C GLY A 194 -33.29 4.28 39.49
N PRO A 195 -32.85 5.45 39.98
CA PRO A 195 -33.48 6.73 39.66
C PRO A 195 -33.31 7.16 38.20
N GLN A 196 -34.39 7.62 37.56
CA GLN A 196 -34.34 8.28 36.24
C GLN A 196 -33.82 9.72 36.39
N PRO A 197 -32.83 10.17 35.60
CA PRO A 197 -32.40 11.57 35.64
C PRO A 197 -33.35 12.50 34.85
N PRO A 198 -33.51 13.77 35.26
CA PRO A 198 -34.39 14.75 34.61
C PRO A 198 -33.93 15.16 33.20
N VAL A 199 -34.91 15.42 32.34
CA VAL A 199 -34.78 15.72 30.89
C VAL A 199 -34.02 17.02 30.57
N GLU A 200 -33.66 17.83 31.57
CA GLU A 200 -32.88 19.07 31.39
C GLU A 200 -31.37 18.83 31.22
N GLN A 201 -30.85 17.64 31.55
CA GLN A 201 -29.42 17.31 31.40
C GLN A 201 -29.03 16.92 29.96
N LEU A 202 -30.00 16.71 29.05
CA LEU A 202 -29.69 16.33 27.66
C LEU A 202 -29.13 17.49 26.81
N ALA A 203 -29.30 18.75 27.24
CA ALA A 203 -28.73 19.91 26.55
C ALA A 203 -27.24 20.12 26.90
N ASP A 204 -26.87 19.96 28.18
CA ASP A 204 -25.47 20.06 28.62
C ASP A 204 -24.64 18.87 28.11
N VAL A 205 -25.22 17.67 28.06
CA VAL A 205 -24.57 16.48 27.48
C VAL A 205 -24.25 16.66 25.98
N ARG A 206 -25.04 17.46 25.25
CA ARG A 206 -24.80 17.74 23.83
C ARG A 206 -23.65 18.76 23.63
N GLN A 207 -23.49 19.69 24.57
CA GLN A 207 -22.44 20.70 24.55
C GLN A 207 -21.08 20.12 25.02
N GLU A 208 -21.11 19.18 25.96
CA GLU A 208 -19.93 18.51 26.55
C GLU A 208 -19.41 17.33 25.69
N MET A 209 -20.24 16.83 24.77
CA MET A 209 -19.83 15.89 23.70
C MET A 209 -18.97 16.55 22.61
N MET A 210 -18.92 17.88 22.54
CA MET A 210 -18.17 18.63 21.53
C MET A 210 -16.75 19.04 21.99
N SER A 211 -16.32 18.69 23.21
CA SER A 211 -15.08 19.24 23.79
C SER A 211 -14.04 18.22 24.29
N GLU A 212 -14.27 16.90 24.26
CA GLU A 212 -13.30 15.96 24.85
C GLU A 212 -12.97 14.72 23.99
N PRO A 213 -11.82 14.71 23.29
CA PRO A 213 -11.26 13.54 22.59
C PRO A 213 -10.78 12.39 23.52
N MET A 214 -11.21 12.32 24.78
CA MET A 214 -10.63 11.42 25.80
C MET A 214 -11.48 10.18 26.15
N LYS A 215 -12.46 9.78 25.33
CA LYS A 215 -13.41 8.70 25.70
C LYS A 215 -13.00 7.27 25.30
N PHE A 216 -11.99 7.03 24.46
CA PHE A 216 -11.58 5.66 24.06
C PHE A 216 -11.22 4.76 25.27
N PHE A 217 -10.60 5.35 26.30
CA PHE A 217 -10.11 4.65 27.49
C PHE A 217 -11.18 4.14 28.46
N ASP A 218 -12.40 4.68 28.36
CA ASP A 218 -13.51 4.25 29.21
C ASP A 218 -14.12 2.91 28.76
N TYR A 219 -13.83 2.48 27.53
CA TYR A 219 -14.48 1.35 26.87
C TYR A 219 -13.59 0.10 26.78
N ILE A 220 -12.27 0.24 26.91
CA ILE A 220 -11.32 -0.89 26.90
C ILE A 220 -10.40 -0.79 28.11
N ARG A 221 -10.36 -1.85 28.91
CA ARG A 221 -9.35 -2.02 29.97
C ARG A 221 -8.19 -2.85 29.42
N ALA A 222 -6.97 -2.37 29.61
CA ALA A 222 -5.76 -3.07 29.20
C ALA A 222 -4.89 -3.41 30.42
N SER A 223 -4.35 -4.63 30.46
CA SER A 223 -3.38 -5.04 31.49
C SER A 223 -2.15 -5.68 30.82
N PRO A 224 -0.92 -5.38 31.26
CA PRO A 224 0.29 -5.94 30.65
C PRO A 224 0.32 -7.46 30.79
N GLN A 225 0.71 -8.13 29.72
CA GLN A 225 0.83 -9.58 29.64
C GLN A 225 2.29 -9.94 29.36
N TYR A 226 2.85 -10.81 30.21
CA TYR A 226 4.23 -11.26 30.09
C TYR A 226 4.29 -12.70 29.56
N ARG A 227 5.28 -12.99 28.72
CA ARG A 227 5.62 -14.34 28.24
C ARG A 227 7.13 -14.52 28.44
N ASN A 228 7.54 -15.58 29.13
CA ASN A 228 8.95 -15.84 29.48
C ASN A 228 9.66 -14.68 30.22
N GLY A 229 8.93 -13.92 31.03
CA GLY A 229 9.49 -12.78 31.77
C GLY A 229 9.68 -11.49 30.97
N GLN A 230 9.29 -11.48 29.68
CA GLN A 230 9.32 -10.31 28.81
C GLN A 230 7.89 -9.82 28.54
N LEU A 231 7.71 -8.49 28.41
CA LEU A 231 6.42 -7.92 28.02
C LEU A 231 6.09 -8.40 26.61
N TYR A 232 4.96 -9.08 26.49
CA TYR A 232 4.52 -9.70 25.24
C TYR A 232 3.43 -8.87 24.55
N GLY A 233 2.61 -8.18 25.35
CA GLY A 233 1.52 -7.35 24.84
C GLY A 233 0.60 -6.93 25.98
N TYR A 234 -0.62 -6.51 25.64
CA TYR A 234 -1.61 -6.07 26.61
C TYR A 234 -2.90 -6.86 26.45
N ARG A 235 -3.34 -7.53 27.52
CA ARG A 235 -4.63 -8.19 27.56
C ARG A 235 -5.73 -7.14 27.60
N VAL A 236 -6.68 -7.23 26.67
CA VAL A 236 -7.83 -6.33 26.60
C VAL A 236 -9.08 -6.97 27.21
N MET A 237 -9.84 -6.14 27.90
CA MET A 237 -11.07 -6.49 28.61
C MET A 237 -12.11 -5.39 28.35
N PRO A 238 -13.41 -5.75 28.33
CA PRO A 238 -14.47 -4.75 28.18
C PRO A 238 -14.46 -3.76 29.36
N GLY A 239 -14.67 -2.48 29.03
CA GLY A 239 -14.81 -1.38 29.99
C GLY A 239 -16.27 -1.12 30.36
N LYS A 240 -16.69 0.15 30.32
CA LYS A 240 -18.05 0.59 30.70
C LYS A 240 -19.13 0.22 29.67
N ASP A 241 -18.77 0.04 28.39
CA ASP A 241 -19.69 -0.39 27.33
C ASP A 241 -19.17 -1.68 26.64
N PRO A 242 -19.62 -2.86 27.08
CA PRO A 242 -19.27 -4.13 26.47
C PRO A 242 -19.75 -4.26 25.01
N ALA A 243 -20.84 -3.58 24.63
CA ALA A 243 -21.37 -3.67 23.27
C ALA A 243 -20.46 -2.97 22.26
N LEU A 244 -19.82 -1.86 22.64
CA LEU A 244 -18.81 -1.23 21.79
C LEU A 244 -17.58 -2.12 21.63
N PHE A 245 -17.14 -2.76 22.71
CA PHE A 245 -16.01 -3.69 22.70
C PHE A 245 -16.22 -4.85 21.71
N GLU A 246 -17.41 -5.45 21.71
CA GLU A 246 -17.77 -6.50 20.75
C GLU A 246 -17.96 -5.97 19.33
N ARG A 247 -18.55 -4.78 19.15
CA ARG A 247 -18.70 -4.12 17.82
C ARG A 247 -17.35 -3.84 17.16
N MET A 248 -16.31 -3.55 17.95
CA MET A 248 -14.95 -3.43 17.45
C MET A 248 -14.34 -4.77 17.03
N GLY A 249 -15.00 -5.91 17.28
CA GLY A 249 -14.49 -7.25 16.94
C GLY A 249 -13.53 -7.84 17.98
N LEU A 250 -13.31 -7.13 19.09
CA LEU A 250 -12.49 -7.59 20.22
C LEU A 250 -13.28 -8.60 21.06
N LYS A 251 -12.56 -9.53 21.67
CA LYS A 251 -13.09 -10.47 22.66
C LYS A 251 -12.32 -10.35 23.97
N ALA A 252 -13.01 -10.64 25.07
CA ALA A 252 -12.40 -10.59 26.38
C ALA A 252 -11.23 -11.58 26.43
N ASN A 253 -10.12 -11.14 27.00
CA ASN A 253 -8.85 -11.87 27.08
C ASN A 253 -8.02 -11.92 25.78
N ASP A 254 -8.42 -11.21 24.73
CA ASP A 254 -7.53 -10.96 23.60
C ASP A 254 -6.24 -10.30 24.09
N VAL A 255 -5.10 -10.65 23.49
CA VAL A 255 -3.81 -10.02 23.81
C VAL A 255 -3.40 -9.16 22.63
N ALA A 256 -3.48 -7.84 22.78
CA ALA A 256 -2.98 -6.89 21.81
C ALA A 256 -1.45 -6.95 21.74
N VAL A 257 -0.92 -7.23 20.55
CA VAL A 257 0.53 -7.37 20.31
C VAL A 257 1.07 -6.26 19.41
N GLU A 258 0.22 -5.62 18.60
CA GLU A 258 0.60 -4.54 17.70
C GLU A 258 -0.57 -3.58 17.49
N ILE A 259 -0.31 -2.29 17.33
CA ILE A 259 -1.30 -1.28 16.93
C ILE A 259 -0.66 -0.38 15.87
N ASN A 260 -1.35 -0.16 14.75
CA ASN A 260 -0.88 0.65 13.62
C ASN A 260 0.55 0.28 13.16
N GLY A 261 0.92 -1.01 13.20
CA GLY A 261 2.27 -1.46 12.86
C GLY A 261 3.32 -1.33 13.98
N THR A 262 2.97 -0.74 15.12
CA THR A 262 3.87 -0.59 16.27
C THR A 262 3.70 -1.75 17.26
N PRO A 263 4.76 -2.52 17.55
CA PRO A 263 4.69 -3.63 18.50
C PRO A 263 4.50 -3.14 19.94
N LEU A 264 3.66 -3.82 20.70
CA LEU A 264 3.34 -3.49 22.09
C LEU A 264 4.16 -4.28 23.12
N ASN A 265 5.36 -4.71 22.74
CA ASN A 265 6.30 -5.44 23.59
C ASN A 265 7.20 -4.52 24.43
N ASP A 266 7.06 -3.20 24.28
CA ASP A 266 7.76 -2.17 25.05
C ASP A 266 6.77 -1.14 25.61
N MET A 267 6.97 -0.74 26.87
CA MET A 267 6.06 0.15 27.58
C MET A 267 6.11 1.60 27.03
N GLN A 268 7.26 2.07 26.53
CA GLN A 268 7.37 3.42 25.96
C GLN A 268 6.67 3.48 24.61
N GLN A 269 6.82 2.45 23.78
CA GLN A 269 6.10 2.33 22.51
C GLN A 269 4.59 2.26 22.72
N ALA A 270 4.13 1.46 23.69
CA ALA A 270 2.72 1.39 24.03
C ALA A 270 2.14 2.76 24.44
N MET A 271 2.88 3.56 25.23
CA MET A 271 2.45 4.91 25.63
C MET A 271 2.43 5.88 24.44
N MET A 272 3.36 5.75 23.48
CA MET A 272 3.40 6.57 22.27
C MET A 272 2.18 6.33 21.39
N VAL A 273 1.92 5.06 21.07
CA VAL A 273 0.72 4.63 20.34
C VAL A 273 -0.54 5.14 21.02
N MET A 274 -0.57 5.10 22.35
CA MET A 274 -1.73 5.53 23.10
C MET A 274 -2.07 7.00 22.94
N ASN A 275 -1.05 7.85 22.81
CA ASN A 275 -1.24 9.27 22.51
C ASN A 275 -1.72 9.48 21.07
N GLU A 276 -1.20 8.70 20.12
CA GLU A 276 -1.60 8.76 18.71
C GLU A 276 -3.05 8.34 18.51
N LEU A 277 -3.48 7.26 19.17
CA LEU A 277 -4.87 6.76 19.11
C LEU A 277 -5.90 7.78 19.61
N ARG A 278 -5.51 8.67 20.53
CA ARG A 278 -6.39 9.72 21.04
C ARG A 278 -6.73 10.77 19.98
N GLU A 279 -5.85 10.95 18.99
CA GLU A 279 -6.01 11.91 17.90
C GLU A 279 -6.45 11.25 16.59
N ALA A 280 -6.36 9.91 16.52
CA ALA A 280 -6.70 9.13 15.33
C ALA A 280 -8.22 8.94 15.18
N THR A 281 -8.69 8.95 13.93
CA THR A 281 -10.09 8.63 13.57
C THR A 281 -10.30 7.15 13.27
N GLN A 282 -9.21 6.42 13.01
CA GLN A 282 -9.20 4.99 12.70
C GLN A 282 -7.91 4.36 13.24
N ALA A 283 -7.99 3.11 13.69
CA ALA A 283 -6.84 2.32 14.10
C ALA A 283 -6.96 0.85 13.66
N SER A 284 -5.81 0.21 13.50
CA SER A 284 -5.68 -1.22 13.32
C SER A 284 -4.98 -1.82 14.53
N ILE A 285 -5.56 -2.87 15.12
CA ILE A 285 -5.00 -3.62 16.24
C ILE A 285 -4.81 -5.08 15.85
N LYS A 286 -3.62 -5.60 16.12
CA LYS A 286 -3.29 -7.02 16.00
C LYS A 286 -3.42 -7.67 17.36
N VAL A 287 -4.30 -8.66 17.48
CA VAL A 287 -4.55 -9.40 18.72
C VAL A 287 -4.23 -10.87 18.58
N GLU A 288 -3.67 -11.50 19.62
CA GLU A 288 -3.58 -12.95 19.76
C GLU A 288 -4.83 -13.45 20.49
N ARG A 289 -5.61 -14.31 19.84
CA ARG A 289 -6.77 -15.01 20.40
C ARG A 289 -6.61 -16.50 20.20
N ASP A 290 -6.65 -17.28 21.28
CA ASP A 290 -6.50 -18.73 21.25
C ASP A 290 -5.19 -19.20 20.55
N GLY A 291 -4.13 -18.39 20.64
CA GLY A 291 -2.83 -18.66 19.99
C GLY A 291 -2.78 -18.33 18.50
N GLN A 292 -3.84 -17.73 17.94
CA GLN A 292 -3.88 -17.21 16.57
C GLN A 292 -3.90 -15.69 16.57
N THR A 293 -3.15 -15.09 15.66
CA THR A 293 -3.14 -13.65 15.46
C THR A 293 -4.33 -13.21 14.60
N ARG A 294 -4.92 -12.05 14.90
CA ARG A 294 -6.02 -11.44 14.14
C ARG A 294 -5.84 -9.94 14.07
N ASP A 295 -5.97 -9.39 12.87
CA ASP A 295 -6.03 -7.95 12.65
C ASP A 295 -7.46 -7.45 12.69
N ILE A 296 -7.68 -6.37 13.43
CA ILE A 296 -8.98 -5.77 13.70
C ILE A 296 -8.86 -4.27 13.43
N VAL A 297 -9.70 -3.75 12.55
CA VAL A 297 -9.73 -2.33 12.18
C VAL A 297 -11.00 -1.70 12.71
N PHE A 298 -10.87 -0.56 13.40
CA PHE A 298 -12.02 0.14 13.98
C PHE A 298 -11.87 1.66 13.87
N SER A 299 -13.01 2.34 13.79
CA SER A 299 -13.11 3.80 13.80
C SER A 299 -13.26 4.30 15.23
N LEU A 300 -12.47 5.31 15.60
CA LEU A 300 -12.34 5.86 16.95
C LEU A 300 -13.26 7.07 17.20
N SER A 301 -13.88 7.63 16.15
CA SER A 301 -14.79 8.77 16.25
C SER A 301 -16.01 8.69 15.31
N GLN A 302 -17.17 9.02 15.87
CA GLN A 302 -18.24 9.82 15.25
C GLN A 302 -18.54 10.99 16.18
#